data_AF-A0A5D2DSC1-F1
#
_entry.id   AF-A0A5D2DSC1-F1
#
_cell.length_a   1.000
_cell.length_b   1.000
_cell.length_c   1.000
_cell.angle_alpha   90.00
_cell.angle_beta   90.00
_cell.angle_gamma   90.00
#
_symmetry.space_group_name_H-M   'P 1'
#
loop_
_entity.id
_entity.type
_entity.pdbx_description
1 polymer ?
#
loop_
_entity_poly.entity_id
_entity_poly.type
_entity_poly.pdbx_seq_one_letter_code
_entity_poly.pdbx_strand_id
1 'polypeptide(L)'
;MMVADLIERDSRQWNEGLIHNTFSKIDAERILRIPLVRIAHEDFQVWKGEVSGDYSVRSAYKLLLQQSMDPNLLLEQTTYRQFYKKLWGLQLPTKLKITFWRCSKNYIPTLYSTETLKHAFRDCPAIKEIWRQLQCAWLS
;
A
#
# COMPACT_ATOMS: atom_id res chain seq x y z
N MET A 1 -2.09 -34.04 14.34
CA MET A 1 -1.40 -33.99 13.04
C MET A 1 -0.50 -32.76 13.05
N MET A 2 0.80 -32.97 12.88
CA MET A 2 1.81 -31.94 12.72
C MET A 2 2.05 -31.68 11.23
N VAL A 3 2.62 -30.52 10.88
CA VAL A 3 2.97 -30.22 9.47
C VAL A 3 3.96 -31.25 8.91
N ALA A 4 4.86 -31.77 9.75
CA ALA A 4 5.79 -32.83 9.38
C ALA A 4 5.10 -34.13 8.93
N ASP A 5 3.88 -34.41 9.41
CA ASP A 5 3.11 -35.61 9.01
C ASP A 5 2.55 -35.47 7.59
N LEU A 6 2.48 -34.25 7.05
CA LEU A 6 2.01 -33.94 5.70
C LEU A 6 3.13 -34.04 4.64
N ILE A 7 4.36 -34.31 5.05
CA ILE A 7 5.55 -34.34 4.19
C ILE A 7 6.07 -35.76 4.11
N GLU A 8 6.30 -36.26 2.88
CA GLU A 8 6.96 -37.53 2.66
C GLU A 8 8.43 -37.46 3.11
N ARG A 9 8.85 -38.37 4.00
CA ARG A 9 10.19 -38.29 4.60
C ARG A 9 11.33 -38.51 3.59
N ASP A 10 11.11 -39.37 2.61
CA ASP A 10 12.16 -39.78 1.66
C ASP A 10 12.31 -38.78 0.50
N SER A 11 11.19 -38.32 -0.06
CA SER A 11 11.17 -37.41 -1.21
C SER A 11 11.15 -35.93 -0.80
N ARG A 12 10.78 -35.66 0.47
CA ARG A 12 10.58 -34.32 1.03
C ARG A 12 9.60 -33.48 0.22
N GLN A 13 8.58 -34.14 -0.31
CA GLN A 13 7.46 -33.55 -1.02
C GLN A 13 6.19 -33.60 -0.17
N TRP A 14 5.22 -32.78 -0.52
CA TRP A 14 3.90 -32.82 0.09
C TRP A 14 3.21 -34.15 -0.23
N ASN A 15 2.61 -34.77 0.78
CA ASN A 15 1.71 -35.91 0.57
C ASN A 15 0.35 -35.40 0.08
N GLU A 16 0.22 -35.24 -1.25
CA GLU A 16 -0.97 -34.66 -1.87
C GLU A 16 -2.26 -35.40 -1.50
N GLY A 17 -2.22 -36.74 -1.46
CA GLY A 17 -3.37 -37.56 -1.10
C GLY A 17 -3.86 -37.28 0.32
N LEU A 18 -2.94 -37.21 1.28
CA LEU A 18 -3.27 -36.89 2.67
C LEU A 18 -3.81 -35.46 2.80
N ILE A 19 -3.20 -34.49 2.09
CA ILE A 19 -3.59 -33.09 2.14
C ILE A 19 -4.99 -32.88 1.57
N HIS A 20 -5.29 -33.48 0.40
CA HIS A 20 -6.62 -33.39 -0.21
C HIS A 20 -7.71 -34.05 0.62
N ASN A 21 -7.39 -35.10 1.38
CA ASN A 21 -8.35 -35.79 2.25
C ASN A 21 -8.57 -35.07 3.59
N THR A 22 -7.61 -34.23 4.01
CA THR A 22 -7.65 -33.59 5.34
C THR A 22 -8.12 -32.14 5.30
N PHE A 23 -7.83 -31.42 4.21
CA PHE A 23 -8.12 -29.99 4.09
C PHE A 23 -9.21 -29.72 3.04
N SER A 24 -9.87 -28.56 3.16
CA SER A 24 -10.77 -28.06 2.13
C SER A 24 -10.00 -27.91 0.80
N LYS A 25 -10.70 -27.99 -0.34
CA LYS A 25 -10.05 -27.85 -1.66
C LYS A 25 -9.20 -26.57 -1.75
N ILE A 26 -9.72 -25.45 -1.23
CA ILE A 26 -9.04 -24.15 -1.25
C ILE A 26 -7.76 -24.17 -0.40
N ASP A 27 -7.83 -24.77 0.79
CA ASP A 27 -6.67 -24.82 1.68
C ASP A 27 -5.64 -25.84 1.21
N ALA A 28 -6.06 -26.99 0.69
CA ALA A 28 -5.20 -27.97 0.06
C ALA A 28 -4.38 -27.35 -1.08
N GLU A 29 -5.04 -26.63 -2.00
CA GLU A 29 -4.36 -25.90 -3.08
C GLU A 29 -3.37 -24.84 -2.57
N ARG A 30 -3.66 -24.20 -1.43
CA ARG A 30 -2.75 -23.22 -0.82
C ARG A 30 -1.54 -23.90 -0.18
N ILE A 31 -1.73 -25.01 0.54
CA ILE A 31 -0.66 -25.77 1.17
C ILE A 31 0.31 -26.30 0.11
N LEU A 32 -0.21 -26.89 -0.97
CA LEU A 32 0.60 -27.45 -2.05
C LEU A 32 1.45 -26.40 -2.80
N ARG A 33 1.07 -25.11 -2.73
CA ARG A 33 1.84 -23.99 -3.29
C ARG A 33 3.00 -23.54 -2.40
N ILE A 34 3.07 -23.98 -1.16
CA ILE A 34 4.18 -23.64 -0.26
C ILE A 34 5.41 -24.46 -0.68
N PRO A 35 6.51 -23.83 -1.10
CA PRO A 35 7.70 -24.56 -1.50
C PRO A 35 8.35 -25.25 -0.30
N LEU A 36 8.61 -26.55 -0.42
CA LEU A 36 9.41 -27.29 0.54
C LEU A 36 10.88 -27.15 0.19
N VAL A 37 11.69 -26.77 1.17
CA VAL A 37 13.13 -26.72 1.01
C VAL A 37 13.69 -28.14 1.10
N ARG A 38 14.56 -28.49 0.15
CA ARG A 38 15.14 -29.84 0.06
C ARG A 38 16.16 -30.14 1.17
N ILE A 39 16.80 -29.10 1.69
CA ILE A 39 17.87 -29.19 2.70
C ILE A 39 17.28 -28.97 4.09
N ALA A 40 17.72 -29.74 5.09
CA ALA A 40 17.27 -29.56 6.48
C ALA A 40 17.87 -28.27 7.03
N HIS A 41 17.02 -27.39 7.55
CA HIS A 41 17.40 -26.12 8.17
C HIS A 41 16.35 -25.82 9.24
N GLU A 42 16.74 -25.04 10.23
CA GLU A 42 15.81 -24.56 11.25
C GLU A 42 14.76 -23.65 10.63
N ASP A 43 13.54 -23.70 11.18
CA ASP A 43 12.45 -22.86 10.71
C ASP A 43 12.79 -21.37 10.88
N PHE A 44 12.60 -20.59 9.82
CA PHE A 44 12.79 -19.15 9.86
C PHE A 44 11.63 -18.43 9.17
N GLN A 45 11.38 -17.18 9.59
CA GLN A 45 10.30 -16.38 9.04
C GLN A 45 10.74 -15.70 7.75
N VAL A 46 9.93 -15.81 6.70
CA VAL A 46 10.15 -15.16 5.41
C VAL A 46 9.00 -14.23 5.08
N TRP A 47 9.32 -13.02 4.66
CA TRP A 47 8.37 -12.03 4.22
C TRP A 47 8.08 -12.13 2.71
N LYS A 48 6.80 -12.32 2.36
CA LYS A 48 6.38 -12.47 0.95
C LYS A 48 6.43 -11.18 0.11
N GLY A 49 6.57 -10.02 0.75
CA GLY A 49 6.46 -8.73 0.07
C GLY A 49 7.73 -8.21 -0.55
N GLU A 50 8.87 -8.88 -0.32
CA GLU A 50 10.16 -8.57 -0.92
C GLU A 50 10.89 -9.86 -1.29
N VAL A 51 11.68 -9.81 -2.37
CA VAL A 51 12.42 -10.99 -2.88
C VAL A 51 13.51 -11.44 -1.91
N SER A 52 14.07 -10.53 -1.11
CA SER A 52 15.07 -10.89 -0.10
C SER A 52 14.47 -11.72 1.05
N GLY A 53 13.15 -11.72 1.20
CA GLY A 53 12.48 -12.34 2.35
C GLY A 53 12.50 -11.49 3.62
N ASP A 54 13.10 -10.31 3.59
CA ASP A 54 13.18 -9.42 4.76
C ASP A 54 11.90 -8.60 4.93
N TYR A 55 11.43 -8.52 6.17
CA TYR A 55 10.32 -7.66 6.51
C TYR A 55 10.74 -6.19 6.58
N SER A 56 9.95 -5.31 5.96
CA SER A 56 9.98 -3.89 6.26
C SER A 56 8.56 -3.30 6.34
N VAL A 57 8.39 -2.26 7.15
CA VAL A 57 7.12 -1.51 7.23
C VAL A 57 6.72 -0.98 5.84
N ARG A 58 7.72 -0.57 5.03
CA ARG A 58 7.51 -0.09 3.66
C ARG A 58 6.91 -1.18 2.76
N SER A 59 7.45 -2.39 2.81
CA SER A 59 6.96 -3.51 1.99
C SER A 59 5.59 -4.00 2.46
N ALA A 60 5.32 -3.98 3.77
CA ALA A 60 3.98 -4.25 4.31
C ALA A 60 2.95 -3.25 3.80
N TYR A 61 3.26 -1.96 3.88
CA TYR A 61 2.38 -0.91 3.38
C TYR A 61 2.14 -1.02 1.86
N LYS A 62 3.19 -1.31 1.09
CA LYS A 62 3.08 -1.54 -0.36
C LYS A 62 2.15 -2.71 -0.69
N LEU A 63 2.25 -3.84 0.02
CA LEU A 63 1.35 -4.97 -0.18
C LEU A 63 -0.10 -4.63 0.17
N LEU A 64 -0.34 -3.94 1.29
CA LEU A 64 -1.69 -3.53 1.69
C LEU A 64 -2.33 -2.63 0.64
N LEU A 65 -1.56 -1.69 0.10
CA LEU A 65 -1.98 -0.82 -1.00
C LEU A 65 -2.31 -1.58 -2.29
N GLN A 66 -1.52 -2.60 -2.62
CA GLN A 66 -1.77 -3.45 -3.79
C GLN A 66 -3.00 -4.33 -3.61
N GLN A 67 -3.31 -4.77 -2.38
CA GLN A 67 -4.50 -5.57 -2.10
C GLN A 67 -5.78 -4.73 -2.06
N SER A 68 -5.69 -3.45 -1.68
CA SER A 68 -6.81 -2.51 -1.69
C SER A 68 -7.12 -1.97 -3.10
N MET A 69 -7.20 -2.85 -4.12
CA MET A 69 -7.34 -2.54 -5.55
C MET A 69 -8.60 -1.72 -5.88
N ASP A 70 -8.64 -0.46 -5.46
CA ASP A 70 -9.38 0.59 -6.12
C ASP A 70 -8.37 1.31 -7.03
N PRO A 71 -8.46 1.15 -8.36
CA PRO A 71 -7.62 1.88 -9.31
C PRO A 71 -7.62 3.39 -9.05
N ASN A 72 -8.73 3.92 -8.52
CA ASN A 72 -8.84 5.32 -8.15
C ASN A 72 -7.92 5.69 -6.99
N LEU A 73 -7.74 4.83 -5.98
CA LEU A 73 -6.84 5.09 -4.84
C LEU A 73 -5.37 5.17 -5.28
N LEU A 74 -4.97 4.36 -6.26
CA LEU A 74 -3.60 4.39 -6.80
C LEU A 74 -3.36 5.65 -7.63
N LEU A 75 -4.32 6.06 -8.47
CA LEU A 75 -4.26 7.30 -9.26
C LEU A 75 -4.32 8.55 -8.37
N GLU A 76 -5.14 8.52 -7.33
CA GLU A 76 -5.19 9.55 -6.31
C GLU A 76 -3.81 9.69 -5.62
N GLN A 77 -3.19 8.58 -5.22
CA GLN A 77 -1.89 8.61 -4.56
C GLN A 77 -0.75 9.17 -5.42
N THR A 78 -0.67 8.82 -6.70
CA THR A 78 0.35 9.37 -7.59
C THR A 78 0.16 10.87 -7.77
N THR A 79 -1.09 11.31 -7.93
CA THR A 79 -1.46 12.72 -8.05
C THR A 79 -1.13 13.50 -6.78
N TYR A 80 -1.52 12.99 -5.60
CA TYR A 80 -1.19 13.61 -4.31
C TYR A 80 0.32 13.66 -4.06
N ARG A 81 1.05 12.60 -4.40
CA ARG A 81 2.51 12.54 -4.24
C ARG A 81 3.19 13.62 -5.08
N GLN A 82 2.76 13.82 -6.32
CA GLN A 82 3.28 14.87 -7.18
C GLN A 82 2.94 16.27 -6.67
N PHE A 83 1.68 16.49 -6.25
CA PHE A 83 1.23 17.74 -5.66
C PHE A 83 2.05 18.11 -4.42
N TYR A 84 2.17 17.20 -3.44
CA TYR A 84 2.93 17.49 -2.22
C TYR A 84 4.42 17.66 -2.50
N LYS A 85 5.02 16.88 -3.42
CA LYS A 85 6.43 17.08 -3.81
C LYS A 85 6.67 18.50 -4.31
N LYS A 86 5.75 19.03 -5.14
CA LYS A 86 5.81 20.42 -5.63
C LYS A 86 5.58 21.43 -4.51
N LEU A 87 4.55 21.24 -3.67
CA LEU A 87 4.25 22.11 -2.52
C LEU A 87 5.45 22.26 -1.57
N TRP A 88 6.13 21.16 -1.25
CA TRP A 88 7.30 21.16 -0.36
C TRP A 88 8.53 21.81 -1.00
N GLY A 89 8.63 21.79 -2.33
CA GLY A 89 9.69 22.45 -3.10
C GLY A 89 9.56 23.97 -3.24
N LEU A 90 8.40 24.55 -2.89
CA LEU A 90 8.20 26.01 -2.94
C LEU A 90 9.01 26.73 -1.85
N GLN A 91 9.46 27.95 -2.13
CA GLN A 91 10.08 28.85 -1.14
C GLN A 91 9.03 29.52 -0.24
N LEU A 92 8.12 28.72 0.33
CA LEU A 92 7.12 29.17 1.28
C LEU A 92 7.57 28.91 2.72
N PRO A 93 7.20 29.79 3.68
CA PRO A 93 7.34 29.50 5.10
C PRO A 93 6.70 28.16 5.46
N THR A 94 7.41 27.35 6.27
CA THR A 94 6.98 26.00 6.69
C THR A 94 5.58 26.00 7.31
N LYS A 95 5.23 27.05 8.04
CA LYS A 95 3.89 27.22 8.63
C LYS A 95 2.79 27.18 7.58
N LEU A 96 2.98 27.84 6.44
CA LEU A 96 2.01 27.82 5.34
C LEU A 96 1.93 26.44 4.69
N LYS A 97 3.07 25.80 4.43
CA LYS A 97 3.11 24.43 3.87
C LYS A 97 2.35 23.42 4.74
N ILE A 98 2.53 23.49 6.07
CA ILE A 98 1.82 22.63 7.03
C ILE A 98 0.32 22.93 7.03
N THR A 99 -0.08 24.21 7.05
CA THR A 99 -1.50 24.58 6.99
C THR A 99 -2.14 24.05 5.72
N PHE A 100 -1.51 24.23 4.55
CA PHE A 100 -2.01 23.71 3.28
C PHE A 100 -2.14 22.18 3.28
N TRP A 101 -1.14 21.46 3.79
CA TRP A 101 -1.19 20.01 3.93
C TRP A 101 -2.33 19.53 4.86
N ARG A 102 -2.61 20.26 5.93
CA ARG A 102 -3.74 19.97 6.83
C ARG A 102 -5.09 20.22 6.17
N CYS A 103 -5.22 21.33 5.44
CA CYS A 103 -6.43 21.66 4.67
C CYS A 103 -6.74 20.58 3.61
N SER A 104 -5.74 20.17 2.83
CA SER A 104 -5.93 19.20 1.73
C SER A 104 -6.29 17.79 2.20
N LYS A 105 -6.08 17.49 3.49
CA LYS A 105 -6.46 16.22 4.12
C LYS A 105 -7.76 16.29 4.93
N ASN A 106 -8.52 17.40 4.83
CA ASN A 106 -9.72 17.67 5.61
C ASN A 106 -9.49 17.62 7.15
N TYR A 107 -8.27 17.89 7.63
CA TYR A 107 -7.99 17.90 9.07
C TYR A 107 -8.40 19.20 9.77
N ILE A 108 -8.88 20.19 9.01
CA ILE A 108 -9.40 21.45 9.55
C ILE A 108 -10.92 21.42 9.39
N PRO A 109 -11.70 21.43 10.48
CA PRO A 109 -13.15 21.54 10.40
C PRO A 109 -13.52 22.93 9.89
N THR A 110 -14.09 23.00 8.68
CA THR A 110 -14.67 24.23 8.12
C THR A 110 -16.19 24.23 8.27
N LEU A 111 -16.75 25.39 8.62
CA LEU A 111 -18.16 25.57 9.01
C LEU A 111 -19.20 25.37 7.88
N TYR A 112 -18.75 25.18 6.62
CA TYR A 112 -19.63 24.94 5.47
C TYR A 112 -19.12 23.71 4.70
N SER A 113 -19.92 22.64 4.70
CA SER A 113 -19.48 21.26 4.46
C SER A 113 -20.01 20.62 3.17
N THR A 114 -19.92 21.28 2.02
CA THR A 114 -20.42 20.68 0.77
C THR A 114 -19.37 20.52 -0.32
N GLU A 115 -18.29 21.28 -0.29
CA GLU A 115 -17.15 21.04 -1.17
C GLU A 115 -16.01 20.46 -0.35
N THR A 116 -15.59 19.24 -0.69
CA THR A 116 -14.42 18.62 -0.05
C THR A 116 -13.27 19.63 -0.15
N LEU A 117 -12.54 19.94 0.92
CA LEU A 117 -11.42 20.92 0.85
C LEU A 117 -10.40 20.54 -0.25
N LYS A 118 -10.37 19.26 -0.65
CA LYS A 118 -9.77 18.77 -1.90
C LYS A 118 -10.19 19.60 -3.13
N HIS A 119 -11.48 19.77 -3.38
CA HIS A 119 -12.00 20.61 -4.47
C HIS A 119 -11.52 22.05 -4.28
N ALA A 120 -11.82 22.68 -3.13
CA ALA A 120 -11.47 24.07 -2.88
C ALA A 120 -9.98 24.37 -3.13
N PHE A 121 -9.07 23.47 -2.73
CA PHE A 121 -7.62 23.70 -2.82
C PHE A 121 -6.93 23.19 -4.08
N ARG A 122 -7.51 22.22 -4.79
CA ARG A 122 -6.90 21.60 -5.98
C ARG A 122 -7.71 21.85 -7.24
N ASP A 123 -9.02 21.62 -7.17
CA ASP A 123 -9.87 21.53 -8.35
C ASP A 123 -10.70 22.80 -8.59
N CYS A 124 -10.81 23.68 -7.59
CA CYS A 124 -11.57 24.92 -7.63
C CYS A 124 -10.91 25.93 -8.57
N PRO A 125 -11.65 26.50 -9.54
CA PRO A 125 -11.14 27.48 -10.49
C PRO A 125 -10.51 28.71 -9.83
N ALA A 126 -11.06 29.18 -8.71
CA ALA A 126 -10.57 30.35 -7.98
C ALA A 126 -9.17 30.13 -7.40
N ILE A 127 -8.90 28.94 -6.85
CA ILE A 127 -7.58 28.60 -6.34
C ILE A 127 -6.59 28.31 -7.48
N LYS A 128 -7.02 27.73 -8.60
CA LYS A 128 -6.17 27.63 -9.81
C LYS A 128 -5.71 28.99 -10.31
N GLU A 129 -6.57 30.00 -10.24
CA GLU A 129 -6.22 31.36 -10.61
C GLU A 129 -5.21 31.98 -9.64
N ILE A 130 -5.37 31.75 -8.33
CA ILE A 130 -4.39 32.18 -7.33
C ILE A 130 -3.05 31.48 -7.54
N TRP A 131 -3.05 30.17 -7.84
CA TRP A 131 -1.83 29.45 -8.20
C TRP A 131 -1.18 30.05 -9.44
N ARG A 132 -1.96 30.45 -10.44
CA ARG A 132 -1.46 31.13 -11.65
C ARG A 132 -0.80 32.47 -11.33
N GLN A 133 -1.41 33.27 -10.47
CA GLN A 133 -0.88 34.58 -10.05
C GLN A 133 0.40 34.46 -9.20
N LEU A 134 0.51 33.40 -8.39
CA LEU A 134 1.72 33.08 -7.62
C LEU A 134 2.80 32.40 -8.47
N GLN A 135 2.66 32.39 -9.80
CA GLN A 135 3.47 31.63 -10.76
C GLN A 135 3.51 30.12 -10.50
N CYS A 136 2.67 29.59 -9.61
CA CYS A 136 2.63 28.20 -9.19
C CYS A 136 1.54 27.39 -9.93
N ALA A 137 1.17 27.80 -11.15
CA ALA A 137 0.10 27.20 -11.98
C ALA A 137 0.29 25.69 -12.22
N TRP A 138 1.51 25.17 -12.11
CA TRP A 138 1.84 23.75 -12.25
C TRP A 138 1.37 22.86 -11.08
N LEU A 139 0.72 23.43 -10.06
CA LEU A 139 0.14 22.68 -8.92
C LEU A 139 -1.29 22.19 -9.18
N SER A 140 -1.96 22.70 -10.21
CA SER A 140 -3.31 22.29 -10.63
C SER A 140 -3.32 21.11 -11.59
#